data_AF-A0A7C7ZPM8-F1
#
_entry.id   AF-A0A7C7ZPM8-F1
#
_cell.length_a   1.000
_cell.length_b   1.000
_cell.length_c   1.000
_cell.angle_alpha   90.00
_cell.angle_beta   90.00
_cell.angle_gamma   90.00
#
_symmetry.space_group_name_H-M   'P 1'
#
loop_
_entity.id
_entity.type
_entity.pdbx_description
1 polymer ?
#
loop_
_entity_poly.entity_id
_entity_poly.type
_entity_poly.pdbx_seq_one_letter_code
_entity_poly.pdbx_strand_id
1 'polypeptide(L)'
;SNEAKQKTIDLIKEDLGQVDLVIYSLASPVRKVPGSDVVTRSCLKPIGETYKSTAIDTNKDMIIETEVEPATEQEIADTITVMGGEDWELWMDALADAGVLADGCQSVAYSYIGTAITWPIYWDGALGKAKMDLDRAANAIDTKLKVSNGGANVAVLKSVVTQASSAIPVMPLYISMVFKVMKEDGIHEGCIEQINRLFRTQLFNGGAEQNLDDTNRLRLDDWELRDDVQQKCVDIWPKVTTENLFELTDYASYKKEFLNLFGFELESVNYEEETNPLVEFDLETL
;
A
#
# COMPACT_ATOMS: atom_id res chain seq x y z
N SER A 1 17.91 5.06 4.01
CA SER A 1 19.30 4.92 4.50
C SER A 1 19.47 5.71 5.79
N ASN A 2 20.59 5.58 6.50
CA ASN A 2 20.89 6.45 7.66
C ASN A 2 21.09 7.90 7.23
N GLU A 3 21.68 8.12 6.06
CA GLU A 3 21.83 9.45 5.45
C GLU A 3 20.49 10.15 5.18
N ALA A 4 19.50 9.43 4.63
CA ALA A 4 18.16 9.97 4.45
C ALA A 4 17.51 10.36 5.79
N LYS A 5 17.68 9.54 6.82
CA LYS A 5 17.18 9.83 8.18
C LYS A 5 17.84 11.08 8.75
N GLN A 6 19.17 11.18 8.67
CA GLN A 6 19.90 12.33 9.16
C GLN A 6 19.52 13.61 8.43
N LYS A 7 19.48 13.60 7.09
CA LYS A 7 19.09 14.79 6.31
C LYS A 7 17.67 15.23 6.62
N THR A 8 16.74 14.28 6.81
CA THR A 8 15.36 14.60 7.22
C THR A 8 15.31 15.25 8.60
N ILE A 9 16.08 14.74 9.57
CA ILE A 9 16.20 15.36 10.91
C ILE A 9 16.73 16.78 10.82
N ASP A 10 17.76 17.01 10.00
CA ASP A 10 18.37 18.33 9.84
C ASP A 10 17.37 19.34 9.26
N LEU A 11 16.64 18.96 8.21
CA LEU A 11 15.59 19.80 7.60
C LEU A 11 14.44 20.09 8.57
N ILE A 12 13.99 19.10 9.35
CA ILE A 12 12.95 19.32 10.36
C ILE A 12 13.42 20.34 11.39
N LYS A 13 14.67 20.24 11.87
CA LYS A 13 15.22 21.18 12.85
C LYS A 13 15.36 22.59 12.30
N GLU A 14 15.76 22.71 11.04
CA GLU A 14 15.96 23.99 10.36
C GLU A 14 14.63 24.72 10.14
N ASP A 15 13.62 24.02 9.60
CA ASP A 15 12.43 24.67 9.05
C ASP A 15 11.19 24.57 9.95
N LEU A 16 11.01 23.44 10.63
CA LEU A 16 9.75 23.09 11.30
C LEU A 16 9.89 23.04 12.84
N GLY A 17 11.11 22.85 13.34
CA GLY A 17 11.41 22.51 14.73
C GLY A 17 11.04 21.07 15.07
N GLN A 18 9.75 20.72 14.93
CA GLN A 18 9.22 19.38 15.20
C GLN A 18 8.12 19.01 14.18
N VAL A 19 7.80 17.72 14.11
CA VAL A 19 6.66 17.17 13.35
C VAL A 19 5.67 16.47 14.27
N ASP A 20 4.39 16.53 13.91
CA ASP A 20 3.26 15.95 14.67
C ASP A 20 2.62 14.74 13.98
N LEU A 21 2.97 14.46 12.72
CA LEU A 21 2.51 13.28 11.99
C LEU A 21 3.62 12.71 11.10
N VAL A 22 3.87 11.41 11.25
CA VAL A 22 4.81 10.65 10.39
C VAL A 22 4.06 9.57 9.61
N ILE A 23 3.97 9.72 8.30
CA ILE A 23 3.35 8.73 7.39
C ILE A 23 4.43 7.83 6.79
N TYR A 24 4.34 6.52 7.06
CA TYR A 24 5.19 5.50 6.48
C TYR A 24 4.46 4.80 5.32
N SER A 25 4.66 5.32 4.10
CA SER A 25 4.02 4.85 2.86
C SER A 25 5.04 4.26 1.88
N LEU A 26 5.94 3.40 2.37
CA LEU A 26 7.01 2.84 1.56
C LEU A 26 6.56 1.56 0.84
N ALA A 27 6.70 1.55 -0.49
CA ALA A 27 6.57 0.36 -1.32
C ALA A 27 7.86 0.19 -2.15
N SER A 28 8.78 -0.64 -1.66
CA SER A 28 10.02 -0.96 -2.36
C SER A 28 10.23 -2.47 -2.36
N PRO A 29 10.53 -3.10 -3.52
CA PRO A 29 10.88 -4.51 -3.55
C PRO A 29 12.31 -4.79 -3.05
N VAL A 30 13.06 -3.74 -2.72
CA VAL A 30 14.48 -3.83 -2.36
C VAL A 30 14.81 -2.97 -1.15
N ARG A 31 15.60 -3.52 -0.23
CA ARG A 31 16.18 -2.77 0.89
C ARG A 31 17.68 -3.03 0.97
N LYS A 32 18.47 -1.96 1.01
CA LYS A 32 19.87 -2.02 1.48
C LYS A 32 19.84 -1.91 3.00
N VAL A 33 20.20 -2.97 3.70
CA VAL A 33 20.14 -3.02 5.16
C VAL A 33 21.11 -1.97 5.74
N PRO A 34 20.67 -1.07 6.63
CA PRO A 34 21.55 -0.06 7.22
C PRO A 34 22.77 -0.71 7.90
N GLY A 35 23.97 -0.17 7.65
CA GLY A 35 25.22 -0.71 8.20
C GLY A 35 25.77 -1.96 7.50
N SER A 36 25.13 -2.40 6.41
CA SER A 36 25.56 -3.55 5.60
C SER A 36 25.56 -3.21 4.11
N ASP A 37 26.40 -3.89 3.33
CA ASP A 37 26.35 -3.86 1.87
C ASP A 37 25.36 -4.87 1.27
N VAL A 38 24.66 -5.62 2.12
CA VAL A 38 23.65 -6.58 1.69
C VAL A 38 22.41 -5.86 1.17
N VAL A 39 22.03 -6.23 -0.06
CA VAL A 39 20.81 -5.81 -0.73
C VAL A 39 19.82 -6.97 -0.67
N THR A 40 18.75 -6.78 0.08
CA THR A 40 17.69 -7.77 0.29
C THR A 40 16.49 -7.46 -0.60
N ARG A 41 15.81 -8.50 -1.10
CA ARG A 41 14.65 -8.37 -2.00
C ARG A 41 13.44 -9.09 -1.43
N SER A 42 12.28 -8.46 -1.49
CA SER A 42 11.02 -9.13 -1.17
C SER A 42 10.55 -10.01 -2.32
N CYS A 43 9.68 -10.96 -2.00
CA CYS A 43 8.96 -11.76 -2.99
C CYS A 43 7.45 -11.69 -2.75
N LEU A 44 6.69 -11.99 -3.80
CA LEU A 44 5.24 -12.14 -3.75
C LEU A 44 4.90 -13.59 -4.09
N LYS A 45 5.02 -14.45 -3.09
CA LYS A 45 4.87 -15.90 -3.23
C LYS A 45 4.02 -16.48 -2.09
N PRO A 46 3.23 -17.54 -2.36
CA PRO A 46 2.52 -18.26 -1.32
C PRO A 46 3.50 -19.00 -0.40
N ILE A 47 3.02 -19.53 0.72
CA ILE A 47 3.79 -20.42 1.60
C ILE A 47 3.18 -21.83 1.49
N GLY A 48 4.03 -22.84 1.29
CA GLY A 48 3.63 -24.24 1.26
C GLY A 48 3.35 -24.78 -0.14
N GLU A 49 2.25 -24.38 -0.77
CA GLU A 49 1.80 -24.94 -2.05
C GLU A 49 1.81 -23.91 -3.20
N THR A 50 1.94 -24.39 -4.44
CA THR A 50 1.83 -23.56 -5.65
C THR A 50 0.43 -22.96 -5.74
N TYR A 51 0.35 -21.64 -5.92
CA TYR A 51 -0.90 -20.94 -6.14
C TYR A 51 -1.17 -20.80 -7.63
N LYS A 52 -2.35 -21.24 -8.08
CA LYS A 52 -2.83 -21.06 -9.46
C LYS A 52 -4.04 -20.13 -9.48
N SER A 53 -4.03 -19.15 -10.36
CA SER A 53 -5.14 -18.20 -10.46
C SER A 53 -5.29 -17.58 -11.85
N THR A 54 -6.51 -17.20 -12.14
CA THR A 54 -6.87 -16.38 -13.30
C THR A 54 -6.33 -14.96 -13.11
N ALA A 55 -5.75 -14.40 -14.17
CA ALA A 55 -5.16 -13.07 -14.19
C ALA A 55 -5.43 -12.37 -15.53
N ILE A 56 -5.05 -11.09 -15.64
CA ILE A 56 -5.07 -10.35 -16.90
C ILE A 56 -3.63 -10.18 -17.40
N ASP A 57 -3.36 -10.56 -18.65
CA ASP A 57 -2.20 -10.05 -19.38
C ASP A 57 -2.55 -8.65 -19.90
N THR A 58 -2.13 -7.61 -19.17
CA THR A 58 -2.49 -6.22 -19.47
C THR A 58 -1.89 -5.70 -20.77
N ASN A 59 -0.91 -6.40 -21.35
CA ASN A 59 -0.35 -6.06 -22.67
C ASN A 59 -1.22 -6.55 -23.82
N LYS A 60 -2.00 -7.61 -23.59
CA LYS A 60 -2.81 -8.29 -24.61
C LYS A 60 -4.31 -8.18 -24.36
N ASP A 61 -4.72 -7.55 -23.26
CA ASP A 61 -6.10 -7.42 -22.83
C ASP A 61 -6.84 -8.77 -22.79
N MET A 62 -6.20 -9.80 -22.22
CA MET A 62 -6.74 -11.15 -22.19
C MET A 62 -6.61 -11.83 -20.84
N ILE A 63 -7.53 -12.76 -20.58
CA ILE A 63 -7.47 -13.65 -19.44
C ILE A 63 -6.39 -14.71 -19.67
N ILE A 64 -5.57 -14.92 -18.64
CA ILE A 64 -4.54 -15.95 -18.59
C ILE A 64 -4.63 -16.72 -17.27
N GLU A 65 -4.02 -17.90 -17.24
CA GLU A 65 -3.72 -18.60 -15.99
C GLU A 65 -2.28 -18.30 -15.58
N THR A 66 -2.07 -18.06 -14.30
CA THR A 66 -0.76 -17.82 -13.70
C THR A 66 -0.53 -18.79 -12.57
N GLU A 67 0.72 -19.25 -12.43
CA GLU A 67 1.15 -20.12 -11.35
C GLU A 67 2.30 -19.45 -10.61
N VAL A 68 2.24 -19.45 -9.27
CA VAL A 68 3.27 -18.88 -8.40
C VAL A 68 3.75 -19.95 -7.43
N GLU A 69 5.02 -20.30 -7.56
CA GLU A 69 5.69 -21.28 -6.70
C GLU A 69 5.86 -20.74 -5.26
N PRO A 70 5.82 -21.62 -4.24
CA PRO A 70 5.93 -21.22 -2.85
C PRO A 70 7.30 -20.57 -2.53
N ALA A 71 7.28 -19.67 -1.56
CA ALA A 71 8.46 -19.03 -1.02
C ALA A 71 9.33 -20.02 -0.25
N THR A 72 10.64 -19.92 -0.42
CA THR A 72 11.62 -20.54 0.47
C THR A 72 11.66 -19.82 1.82
N GLU A 73 12.22 -20.46 2.86
CA GLU A 73 12.40 -19.82 4.18
C GLU A 73 13.21 -18.51 4.10
N GLN A 74 14.24 -18.49 3.25
CA GLN A 74 15.05 -17.28 3.02
C GLN A 74 14.21 -16.17 2.36
N GLU A 75 13.40 -16.48 1.36
CA GLU A 75 12.53 -15.50 0.70
C GLU A 75 11.49 -14.92 1.67
N ILE A 76 10.99 -15.72 2.62
CA ILE A 76 10.09 -15.24 3.68
C ILE A 76 10.85 -14.27 4.60
N ALA A 77 12.04 -14.63 5.09
CA ALA A 77 12.86 -13.78 5.95
C ALA A 77 13.26 -12.47 5.27
N ASP A 78 13.64 -12.54 4.00
CA ASP A 78 13.99 -11.38 3.18
C ASP A 78 12.77 -10.47 2.96
N THR A 79 11.60 -11.06 2.73
CA THR A 79 10.34 -10.30 2.58
C THR A 79 9.96 -9.58 3.87
N ILE A 80 10.12 -10.21 5.03
CA ILE A 80 9.95 -9.56 6.35
C ILE A 80 10.95 -8.41 6.50
N THR A 81 12.22 -8.63 6.15
CA THR A 81 13.26 -7.59 6.22
C THR A 81 12.91 -6.37 5.35
N VAL A 82 12.37 -6.58 4.16
CA VAL A 82 12.10 -5.48 3.21
C VAL A 82 10.77 -4.78 3.50
N MET A 83 9.70 -5.54 3.75
CA MET A 83 8.32 -5.04 3.81
C MET A 83 7.70 -5.04 5.21
N GLY A 84 8.45 -5.50 6.21
CA GLY A 84 8.08 -5.45 7.62
C GLY A 84 8.23 -4.05 8.22
N GLY A 85 8.19 -3.99 9.55
CA GLY A 85 8.15 -2.74 10.29
C GLY A 85 9.51 -2.22 10.77
N GLU A 86 10.60 -2.97 10.56
CA GLU A 86 11.92 -2.59 11.10
C GLU A 86 12.38 -1.20 10.63
N ASP A 87 12.26 -0.86 9.34
CA ASP A 87 12.70 0.47 8.89
C ASP A 87 11.80 1.60 9.43
N TRP A 88 10.51 1.33 9.65
CA TRP A 88 9.61 2.28 10.31
C TRP A 88 10.01 2.51 11.77
N GLU A 89 10.36 1.46 12.52
CA GLU A 89 10.92 1.59 13.87
C GLU A 89 12.20 2.42 13.86
N LEU A 90 13.12 2.15 12.93
CA LEU A 90 14.36 2.92 12.79
C LEU A 90 14.12 4.40 12.47
N TRP A 91 13.07 4.73 11.70
CA TRP A 91 12.69 6.11 11.44
C TRP A 91 12.16 6.78 12.70
N MET A 92 11.22 6.13 13.39
CA MET A 92 10.61 6.69 14.59
C MET A 92 11.64 6.86 15.71
N ASP A 93 12.56 5.90 15.88
CA ASP A 93 13.63 5.98 16.87
C ASP A 93 14.60 7.13 16.53
N ALA A 94 15.03 7.26 15.28
CA ALA A 94 15.94 8.34 14.89
C ALA A 94 15.32 9.74 15.08
N LEU A 95 14.03 9.90 14.77
CA LEU A 95 13.30 11.16 14.96
C LEU A 95 13.09 11.47 16.46
N ALA A 96 12.76 10.46 17.26
CA ALA A 96 12.60 10.60 18.70
C ALA A 96 13.92 10.98 19.39
N ASP A 97 15.01 10.25 19.09
CA ASP A 97 16.34 10.50 19.63
C ASP A 97 16.86 11.90 19.29
N ALA A 98 16.48 12.42 18.11
CA ALA A 98 16.83 13.77 17.69
C ALA A 98 15.96 14.88 18.32
N GLY A 99 14.90 14.52 19.06
CA GLY A 99 13.98 15.44 19.71
C GLY A 99 13.02 16.17 18.76
N VAL A 100 12.82 15.65 17.55
CA VAL A 100 12.05 16.32 16.48
C VAL A 100 10.60 15.85 16.37
N LEU A 101 10.13 15.00 17.28
CA LEU A 101 8.71 14.62 17.39
C LEU A 101 8.01 15.51 18.41
N ALA A 102 6.88 16.10 18.02
CA ALA A 102 6.06 16.93 18.91
C ALA A 102 5.32 16.09 19.97
N ASP A 103 4.88 16.73 21.07
CA ASP A 103 3.92 16.12 21.99
C ASP A 103 2.61 15.84 21.24
N GLY A 104 2.05 14.64 21.43
CA GLY A 104 0.90 14.18 20.67
C GLY A 104 1.22 13.63 19.28
N CYS A 105 2.49 13.46 18.89
CA CYS A 105 2.86 12.98 17.56
C CYS A 105 2.19 11.64 17.23
N GLN A 106 1.58 11.57 16.04
CA GLN A 106 1.00 10.35 15.48
C GLN A 106 1.93 9.74 14.43
N SER A 107 1.90 8.42 14.27
CA SER A 107 2.54 7.77 13.12
C SER A 107 1.67 6.67 12.51
N VAL A 108 1.60 6.64 11.18
CA VAL A 108 0.73 5.71 10.46
C VAL A 108 1.51 5.02 9.36
N ALA A 109 1.50 3.69 9.34
CA ALA A 109 2.01 2.90 8.25
C ALA A 109 0.88 2.37 7.37
N TYR A 110 1.00 2.48 6.04
CA TYR A 110 0.00 1.95 5.12
C TYR A 110 0.18 0.44 4.91
N SER A 111 -0.93 -0.29 4.92
CA SER A 111 -0.98 -1.72 4.69
C SER A 111 -2.18 -2.11 3.85
N TYR A 112 -2.20 -3.37 3.43
CA TYR A 112 -3.26 -3.98 2.64
C TYR A 112 -3.38 -5.45 3.05
N ILE A 113 -4.60 -5.90 3.34
CA ILE A 113 -4.93 -7.30 3.67
C ILE A 113 -5.53 -8.00 2.44
N GLY A 114 -6.47 -7.31 1.79
CA GLY A 114 -7.14 -7.80 0.60
C GLY A 114 -8.23 -8.84 0.83
N THR A 115 -8.71 -9.38 -0.29
CA THR A 115 -9.79 -10.37 -0.34
C THR A 115 -9.28 -11.80 -0.21
N ALA A 116 -10.17 -12.71 0.21
CA ALA A 116 -9.96 -14.15 0.24
C ALA A 116 -9.44 -14.71 -1.10
N ILE A 117 -9.82 -14.11 -2.22
CA ILE A 117 -9.34 -14.52 -3.55
C ILE A 117 -7.81 -14.37 -3.67
N THR A 118 -7.24 -13.36 -2.99
CA THR A 118 -5.83 -12.98 -3.07
C THR A 118 -5.01 -13.44 -1.86
N TRP A 119 -5.65 -13.95 -0.80
CA TRP A 119 -4.98 -14.34 0.45
C TRP A 119 -3.77 -15.26 0.26
N PRO A 120 -3.81 -16.30 -0.62
CA PRO A 120 -2.66 -17.19 -0.76
C PRO A 120 -1.34 -16.50 -1.12
N ILE A 121 -1.38 -15.42 -1.91
CA ILE A 121 -0.17 -14.66 -2.30
C ILE A 121 0.05 -13.39 -1.47
N TYR A 122 -0.98 -12.92 -0.76
CA TYR A 122 -0.92 -11.74 0.11
C TYR A 122 -0.85 -12.14 1.58
N TRP A 123 -2.00 -12.31 2.24
CA TRP A 123 -2.10 -12.44 3.69
C TRP A 123 -1.54 -13.75 4.23
N ASP A 124 -1.67 -14.85 3.49
CA ASP A 124 -1.15 -16.17 3.89
C ASP A 124 0.26 -16.43 3.33
N GLY A 125 0.71 -15.60 2.38
CA GLY A 125 2.01 -15.70 1.72
C GLY A 125 3.16 -15.05 2.50
N ALA A 126 4.32 -14.94 1.84
CA ALA A 126 5.51 -14.29 2.41
C ALA A 126 5.24 -12.83 2.80
N LEU A 127 4.44 -12.10 2.02
CA LEU A 127 4.08 -10.72 2.30
C LEU A 127 3.24 -10.59 3.58
N GLY A 128 2.35 -11.54 3.84
CA GLY A 128 1.56 -11.61 5.07
C GLY A 128 2.42 -11.70 6.32
N LYS A 129 3.52 -12.46 6.28
CA LYS A 129 4.50 -12.50 7.37
C LYS A 129 5.17 -11.14 7.60
N ALA A 130 5.47 -10.41 6.54
CA ALA A 130 5.97 -9.05 6.66
C ALA A 130 4.90 -8.10 7.25
N LYS A 131 3.63 -8.27 6.90
CA LYS A 131 2.54 -7.48 7.50
C LYS A 131 2.32 -7.78 8.98
N MET A 132 2.47 -9.04 9.40
CA MET A 132 2.47 -9.39 10.83
C MET A 132 3.64 -8.72 11.58
N ASP A 133 4.82 -8.60 10.96
CA ASP A 133 5.94 -7.84 11.54
C ASP A 133 5.66 -6.33 11.56
N LEU A 134 4.95 -5.79 10.56
CA LEU A 134 4.50 -4.40 10.57
C LEU A 134 3.52 -4.13 11.72
N ASP A 135 2.59 -5.05 11.98
CA ASP A 135 1.67 -4.97 13.12
C ASP A 135 2.43 -5.04 14.46
N ARG A 136 3.48 -5.87 14.57
CA ARG A 136 4.38 -5.89 15.72
C ARG A 136 5.08 -4.53 15.91
N ALA A 137 5.66 -3.97 14.86
CA ALA A 137 6.33 -2.67 14.90
C ALA A 137 5.36 -1.54 15.29
N ALA A 138 4.14 -1.54 14.77
CA ALA A 138 3.11 -0.57 15.12
C ALA A 138 2.88 -0.53 16.63
N ASN A 139 2.73 -1.69 17.27
CA ASN A 139 2.55 -1.80 18.72
C ASN A 139 3.77 -1.29 19.51
N ALA A 140 4.98 -1.57 19.03
CA ALA A 140 6.21 -1.10 19.67
C ALA A 140 6.35 0.43 19.59
N ILE A 141 6.07 1.01 18.42
CA ILE A 141 6.10 2.46 18.18
C ILE A 141 4.98 3.14 18.98
N ASP A 142 3.78 2.60 18.96
CA ASP A 142 2.63 3.12 19.70
C ASP A 142 2.91 3.18 21.22
N THR A 143 3.51 2.12 21.77
CA THR A 143 3.94 2.09 23.18
C THR A 143 4.93 3.22 23.50
N LYS A 144 5.88 3.51 22.59
CA LYS A 144 6.86 4.60 22.77
C LYS A 144 6.20 5.97 22.69
N LEU A 145 5.34 6.19 21.68
CA LEU A 145 4.68 7.49 21.45
C LEU A 145 3.65 7.85 22.52
N LYS A 146 3.00 6.87 23.14
CA LYS A 146 2.04 7.09 24.24
C LYS A 146 2.66 7.76 25.46
N VAL A 147 3.98 7.67 25.66
CA VAL A 147 4.68 8.38 26.74
C VAL A 147 4.60 9.90 26.57
N SER A 148 4.46 10.37 25.33
CA SER A 148 4.29 11.78 24.95
C SER A 148 2.93 12.02 24.27
N ASN A 149 1.87 11.40 24.80
CA ASN A 149 0.47 11.56 24.36
C ASN A 149 0.20 11.26 22.87
N GLY A 150 1.14 10.62 22.18
CA GLY A 150 1.02 10.23 20.78
C GLY A 150 0.44 8.83 20.60
N GLY A 151 0.55 8.32 19.38
CA GLY A 151 0.12 6.96 19.06
C GLY A 151 0.57 6.50 17.67
N ALA A 152 0.50 5.20 17.43
CA ALA A 152 0.78 4.65 16.10
C ALA A 152 -0.20 3.56 15.70
N ASN A 153 -0.53 3.55 14.40
CA ASN A 153 -1.46 2.60 13.82
C ASN A 153 -0.96 2.10 12.46
N VAL A 154 -1.34 0.88 12.10
CA VAL A 154 -1.39 0.48 10.70
C VAL A 154 -2.73 0.94 10.12
N ALA A 155 -2.72 1.59 8.97
CA ALA A 155 -3.94 1.87 8.20
C ALA A 155 -4.07 0.83 7.09
N VAL A 156 -5.08 -0.04 7.19
CA VAL A 156 -5.42 -1.01 6.16
C VAL A 156 -6.26 -0.31 5.11
N LEU A 157 -5.64 -0.12 3.95
CA LEU A 157 -6.14 0.61 2.81
C LEU A 157 -6.82 -0.35 1.83
N LYS A 158 -7.70 0.20 0.99
CA LYS A 158 -8.41 -0.55 -0.05
C LYS A 158 -7.53 -0.74 -1.29
N SER A 159 -7.89 -1.69 -2.13
CA SER A 159 -7.33 -1.90 -3.47
C SER A 159 -7.49 -0.68 -4.37
N VAL A 160 -6.38 -0.19 -4.93
CA VAL A 160 -6.33 0.91 -5.90
C VAL A 160 -5.27 0.63 -6.97
N VAL A 161 -5.36 1.30 -8.12
CA VAL A 161 -4.34 1.21 -9.17
C VAL A 161 -3.11 2.00 -8.76
N THR A 162 -1.99 1.30 -8.60
CA THR A 162 -0.68 1.87 -8.30
C THR A 162 0.37 1.11 -9.11
N GLN A 163 1.57 1.67 -9.26
CA GLN A 163 2.67 0.93 -9.89
C GLN A 163 2.94 -0.39 -9.14
N ALA A 164 2.90 -0.37 -7.80
CA ALA A 164 3.12 -1.56 -6.98
C ALA A 164 2.03 -2.62 -7.17
N SER A 165 0.75 -2.24 -7.11
CA SER A 165 -0.37 -3.19 -7.26
C SER A 165 -0.49 -3.75 -8.68
N SER A 166 -0.16 -2.96 -9.71
CA SER A 166 -0.16 -3.40 -11.11
C SER A 166 0.88 -4.47 -11.43
N ALA A 167 1.96 -4.54 -10.65
CA ALA A 167 3.02 -5.54 -10.82
C ALA A 167 2.63 -6.92 -10.29
N ILE A 168 1.46 -7.05 -9.66
CA ILE A 168 1.00 -8.27 -8.99
C ILE A 168 0.00 -8.97 -9.92
N PRO A 169 0.32 -10.13 -10.50
CA PRO A 169 -0.40 -10.66 -11.67
C PRO A 169 -1.93 -10.77 -11.52
N VAL A 170 -2.41 -11.13 -10.32
CA VAL A 170 -3.85 -11.34 -10.04
C VAL A 170 -4.61 -10.02 -9.78
N MET A 171 -3.90 -8.97 -9.37
CA MET A 171 -4.51 -7.72 -8.88
C MET A 171 -5.22 -6.92 -9.97
N PRO A 172 -4.73 -6.81 -11.23
CA PRO A 172 -5.47 -6.12 -12.28
C PRO A 172 -6.88 -6.68 -12.47
N LEU A 173 -7.04 -8.01 -12.41
CA LEU A 173 -8.34 -8.66 -12.53
C LEU A 173 -9.24 -8.31 -11.34
N TYR A 174 -8.75 -8.52 -10.12
CA TYR A 174 -9.51 -8.21 -8.91
C TYR A 174 -9.92 -6.73 -8.84
N ILE A 175 -8.97 -5.82 -9.07
CA ILE A 175 -9.21 -4.37 -9.06
C ILE A 175 -10.29 -4.00 -10.09
N SER A 176 -10.21 -4.53 -11.31
CA SER A 176 -11.20 -4.26 -12.36
C SER A 176 -12.61 -4.72 -11.95
N MET A 177 -12.74 -5.87 -11.29
CA MET A 177 -14.04 -6.35 -10.79
C MET A 177 -14.56 -5.52 -9.63
N VAL A 178 -13.74 -5.32 -8.60
CA VAL A 178 -14.19 -4.63 -7.38
C VAL A 178 -14.49 -3.15 -7.67
N PHE A 179 -13.80 -2.53 -8.64
CA PHE A 179 -14.13 -1.19 -9.11
C PHE A 179 -15.54 -1.14 -9.69
N LYS A 180 -15.90 -2.07 -10.57
CA LYS A 180 -17.24 -2.15 -11.14
C LYS A 180 -18.29 -2.24 -10.05
N VAL A 181 -18.12 -3.20 -9.14
CA VAL A 181 -19.06 -3.45 -8.04
C VAL A 181 -19.20 -2.22 -7.14
N MET A 182 -18.08 -1.64 -6.70
CA MET A 182 -18.10 -0.48 -5.80
C MET A 182 -18.63 0.78 -6.49
N LYS A 183 -18.45 0.94 -7.81
CA LYS A 183 -19.03 2.06 -8.57
C LYS A 183 -20.55 1.92 -8.70
N GLU A 184 -21.05 0.71 -8.96
CA GLU A 184 -22.49 0.42 -8.97
C GLU A 184 -23.15 0.72 -7.61
N ASP A 185 -22.43 0.44 -6.52
CA ASP A 185 -22.89 0.70 -5.15
C ASP A 185 -22.57 2.14 -4.65
N GLY A 186 -21.91 2.98 -5.47
CA GLY A 186 -21.60 4.38 -5.15
C GLY A 186 -20.56 4.60 -4.05
N ILE A 187 -19.69 3.60 -3.81
CA ILE A 187 -18.69 3.57 -2.71
C ILE A 187 -17.24 3.46 -3.22
N HIS A 188 -17.02 3.59 -4.53
CA HIS A 188 -15.67 3.55 -5.09
C HIS A 188 -14.85 4.78 -4.69
N GLU A 189 -13.60 4.54 -4.28
CA GLU A 189 -12.61 5.56 -3.92
C GLU A 189 -11.28 5.28 -4.62
N GLY A 190 -10.64 6.33 -5.14
CA GLY A 190 -9.24 6.31 -5.56
C GLY A 190 -8.29 6.61 -4.39
N CYS A 191 -7.03 6.86 -4.70
CA CYS A 191 -6.02 7.16 -3.67
C CYS A 191 -6.39 8.41 -2.86
N ILE A 192 -6.81 9.49 -3.53
CA ILE A 192 -7.04 10.77 -2.85
C ILE A 192 -8.29 10.75 -1.97
N GLU A 193 -9.38 10.13 -2.43
CA GLU A 193 -10.61 9.99 -1.65
C GLU A 193 -10.34 9.18 -0.38
N GLN A 194 -9.60 8.09 -0.51
CA GLN A 194 -9.30 7.21 0.61
C GLN A 194 -8.38 7.87 1.65
N ILE A 195 -7.34 8.58 1.22
CA ILE A 195 -6.49 9.33 2.14
C ILE A 195 -7.26 10.52 2.76
N ASN A 196 -8.15 11.17 2.02
CA ASN A 196 -9.03 12.18 2.58
C ASN A 196 -9.93 11.61 3.69
N ARG A 197 -10.53 10.43 3.46
CA ARG A 197 -11.35 9.73 4.46
C ARG A 197 -10.52 9.32 5.67
N LEU A 198 -9.34 8.74 5.47
CA LEU A 198 -8.40 8.41 6.56
C LEU A 198 -8.15 9.63 7.47
N PHE A 199 -7.79 10.77 6.89
CA PHE A 199 -7.50 11.97 7.67
C PHE A 199 -8.74 12.49 8.40
N ARG A 200 -9.88 12.58 7.71
CA ARG A 200 -11.07 13.26 8.26
C ARG A 200 -11.88 12.40 9.22
N THR A 201 -11.90 11.08 9.04
CA THR A 201 -12.74 10.18 9.84
C THR A 201 -11.94 9.37 10.84
N GLN A 202 -10.62 9.24 10.66
CA GLN A 202 -9.76 8.47 11.57
C GLN A 202 -8.75 9.34 12.31
N LEU A 203 -7.82 10.01 11.61
CA LEU A 203 -6.68 10.68 12.26
C LEU A 203 -7.08 11.99 12.96
N PHE A 204 -7.89 12.81 12.29
CA PHE A 204 -8.31 14.14 12.74
C PHE A 204 -9.84 14.25 12.80
N ASN A 205 -10.47 13.29 13.47
CA ASN A 205 -11.92 13.10 13.46
C ASN A 205 -12.68 13.88 14.57
N GLY A 206 -12.03 14.85 15.21
CA GLY A 206 -12.65 15.66 16.27
C GLY A 206 -13.00 14.89 17.55
N GLY A 207 -12.34 13.75 17.80
CA GLY A 207 -12.58 12.90 18.97
C GLY A 207 -13.72 11.90 18.79
N ALA A 208 -14.20 11.71 17.55
CA ALA A 208 -15.10 10.61 17.23
C ALA A 208 -14.40 9.25 17.43
N GLU A 209 -15.19 8.19 17.55
CA GLU A 209 -14.66 6.84 17.62
C GLU A 209 -13.96 6.46 16.30
N GLN A 210 -12.75 5.91 16.41
CA GLN A 210 -11.99 5.42 15.26
C GLN A 210 -12.46 4.02 14.87
N ASN A 211 -12.44 3.71 13.58
CA ASN A 211 -12.71 2.37 13.06
C ASN A 211 -11.46 1.49 13.21
N LEU A 212 -11.24 1.01 14.43
CA LEU A 212 -10.14 0.12 14.79
C LEU A 212 -10.62 -1.33 14.79
N ASP A 213 -9.78 -2.23 14.29
CA ASP A 213 -9.98 -3.66 14.52
C ASP A 213 -9.30 -4.16 15.81
N ASP A 214 -9.47 -5.46 16.09
CA ASP A 214 -8.96 -6.14 17.30
C ASP A 214 -7.42 -6.06 17.47
N THR A 215 -6.70 -5.63 16.44
CA THR A 215 -5.24 -5.47 16.42
C THR A 215 -4.80 -4.01 16.34
N ASN A 216 -5.71 -3.07 16.64
CA ASN A 216 -5.45 -1.63 16.64
C ASN A 216 -5.10 -1.06 15.25
N ARG A 217 -5.66 -1.65 14.18
CA ARG A 217 -5.48 -1.15 12.80
C ARG A 217 -6.66 -0.30 12.37
N LEU A 218 -6.39 0.84 11.74
CA LEU A 218 -7.39 1.70 11.12
C LEU A 218 -7.91 1.04 9.84
N ARG A 219 -9.23 0.90 9.69
CA ARG A 219 -9.84 0.19 8.57
C ARG A 219 -10.48 1.14 7.56
N LEU A 220 -9.86 1.26 6.40
CA LEU A 220 -10.36 2.00 5.22
C LEU A 220 -10.71 1.06 4.06
N ASP A 221 -10.40 -0.23 4.20
CA ASP A 221 -10.86 -1.33 3.37
C ASP A 221 -12.27 -1.81 3.76
N ASP A 222 -12.88 -1.18 4.77
CA ASP A 222 -14.20 -1.49 5.32
C ASP A 222 -15.31 -1.57 4.26
N TRP A 223 -15.32 -0.67 3.29
CA TRP A 223 -16.31 -0.69 2.21
C TRP A 223 -16.02 -1.76 1.15
N GLU A 224 -14.75 -2.02 0.86
CA GLU A 224 -14.34 -3.07 -0.07
C GLU A 224 -14.67 -4.45 0.49
N LEU A 225 -14.44 -4.66 1.78
CA LEU A 225 -14.59 -5.95 2.44
C LEU A 225 -16.02 -6.25 2.93
N ARG A 226 -17.01 -5.42 2.57
CA ARG A 226 -18.41 -5.77 2.84
C ARG A 226 -18.79 -7.08 2.16
N ASP A 227 -19.56 -7.92 2.85
CA ASP A 227 -19.98 -9.24 2.36
C ASP A 227 -20.67 -9.15 0.99
N ASP A 228 -21.48 -8.13 0.74
CA ASP A 228 -22.21 -7.96 -0.52
C ASP A 228 -21.29 -7.58 -1.69
N VAL A 229 -20.24 -6.79 -1.43
CA VAL A 229 -19.20 -6.45 -2.43
C VAL A 229 -18.36 -7.69 -2.73
N GLN A 230 -17.89 -8.37 -1.69
CA GLN A 230 -17.02 -9.55 -1.83
C GLN A 230 -17.75 -10.71 -2.52
N GLN A 231 -19.03 -10.96 -2.18
CA GLN A 231 -19.80 -12.02 -2.82
C GLN A 231 -20.01 -11.75 -4.31
N LYS A 232 -20.29 -10.50 -4.71
CA LYS A 232 -20.37 -10.15 -6.15
C LYS A 232 -19.04 -10.43 -6.86
N CYS A 233 -17.90 -10.09 -6.27
CA CYS A 233 -16.58 -10.41 -6.85
C CYS A 233 -16.36 -11.93 -6.98
N VAL A 234 -16.70 -12.71 -5.96
CA VAL A 234 -16.62 -14.19 -5.99
C VAL A 234 -17.52 -14.77 -7.09
N ASP A 235 -18.72 -14.22 -7.29
CA ASP A 235 -19.67 -14.68 -8.30
C ASP A 235 -19.25 -14.32 -9.73
N ILE A 236 -18.51 -13.21 -9.91
CA ILE A 236 -17.99 -12.77 -11.21
C ILE A 236 -16.72 -13.54 -11.57
N TRP A 237 -15.82 -13.78 -10.60
CA TRP A 237 -14.49 -14.38 -10.82
C TRP A 237 -14.47 -15.59 -11.77
N PRO A 238 -15.26 -16.66 -11.56
CA PRO A 238 -15.20 -17.86 -12.41
C PRO A 238 -15.85 -17.67 -13.79
N LYS A 239 -16.50 -16.53 -14.06
CA LYS A 239 -17.21 -16.24 -15.32
C LYS A 239 -16.41 -15.35 -16.26
N VAL A 240 -15.34 -14.69 -15.78
CA VAL A 240 -14.54 -13.78 -16.60
C VAL A 240 -13.74 -14.57 -17.63
N THR A 241 -13.89 -14.19 -18.89
CA THR A 241 -13.13 -14.67 -20.03
C THR A 241 -12.57 -13.48 -20.79
N THR A 242 -11.68 -13.72 -21.75
CA THR A 242 -11.13 -12.66 -22.61
C THR A 242 -12.24 -11.91 -23.35
N GLU A 243 -13.28 -12.62 -23.81
CA GLU A 243 -14.37 -12.07 -24.62
C GLU A 243 -15.31 -11.15 -23.82
N ASN A 244 -15.47 -11.41 -22.52
CA ASN A 244 -16.39 -10.66 -21.66
C ASN A 244 -15.67 -9.79 -20.62
N LEU A 245 -14.34 -9.68 -20.67
CA LEU A 245 -13.53 -8.96 -19.67
C LEU A 245 -14.01 -7.52 -19.46
N PHE A 246 -14.21 -6.77 -20.54
CA PHE A 246 -14.69 -5.38 -20.48
C PHE A 246 -16.18 -5.26 -20.13
N GLU A 247 -16.94 -6.35 -20.25
CA GLU A 247 -18.37 -6.37 -19.90
C GLU A 247 -18.58 -6.71 -18.43
N LEU A 248 -17.90 -7.74 -17.91
CA LEU A 248 -18.06 -8.21 -16.54
C LEU A 248 -17.24 -7.43 -15.51
N THR A 249 -16.25 -6.66 -15.96
CA THR A 249 -15.35 -5.89 -15.10
C THR A 249 -15.24 -4.46 -15.60
N ASP A 250 -14.69 -3.57 -14.78
CA ASP A 250 -14.37 -2.19 -15.16
C ASP A 250 -12.90 -2.06 -15.61
N TYR A 251 -12.46 -2.98 -16.46
CA TYR A 251 -11.08 -3.01 -16.97
C TYR A 251 -10.72 -1.77 -17.78
N ALA A 252 -11.70 -1.13 -18.44
CA ALA A 252 -11.49 0.15 -19.13
C ALA A 252 -11.04 1.25 -18.15
N SER A 253 -11.70 1.40 -17.00
CA SER A 253 -11.28 2.37 -15.99
C SER A 253 -9.95 1.99 -15.36
N TYR A 254 -9.69 0.69 -15.12
CA TYR A 254 -8.39 0.23 -14.63
C TYR A 254 -7.25 0.71 -15.55
N LYS A 255 -7.39 0.53 -16.87
CA LYS A 255 -6.40 0.98 -17.85
C LYS A 255 -6.23 2.50 -17.84
N LYS A 256 -7.33 3.27 -17.80
CA LYS A 256 -7.29 4.74 -17.72
C LYS A 256 -6.56 5.19 -16.45
N GLU A 257 -6.91 4.62 -15.29
CA GLU A 257 -6.25 4.93 -14.02
C GLU A 257 -4.77 4.55 -14.02
N PHE A 258 -4.39 3.42 -14.62
CA PHE A 258 -2.98 3.03 -14.77
C PHE A 258 -2.20 4.04 -15.62
N LEU A 259 -2.75 4.49 -16.75
CA LEU A 259 -2.12 5.49 -17.63
C LEU A 259 -2.02 6.85 -16.95
N ASN A 260 -3.03 7.25 -16.17
CA ASN A 260 -3.00 8.48 -15.38
C ASN A 260 -1.82 8.53 -14.39
N LEU A 261 -1.36 7.39 -13.85
CA LEU A 261 -0.19 7.34 -12.96
C LEU A 261 1.10 7.85 -13.62
N PHE A 262 1.16 7.80 -14.95
CA PHE A 262 2.29 8.23 -15.76
C PHE A 262 1.99 9.52 -16.53
N GLY A 263 0.88 10.20 -16.22
CA GLY A 263 0.48 11.45 -16.83
C GLY A 263 -0.18 11.32 -18.21
N PHE A 264 -0.64 10.13 -18.61
CA PHE A 264 -1.35 9.89 -19.88
C PHE A 264 -2.87 9.82 -19.68
N GLU A 265 -3.66 9.96 -20.77
CA GLU A 265 -5.13 9.89 -20.77
C GLU A 265 -5.84 10.96 -19.89
N LEU A 266 -5.15 12.07 -19.63
CA LEU A 266 -5.71 13.23 -18.94
C LEU A 266 -6.39 14.18 -19.93
N GLU A 267 -7.70 14.33 -19.80
CA GLU A 267 -8.54 15.13 -20.71
C GLU A 267 -8.11 16.60 -20.83
N SER A 268 -7.47 17.14 -19.79
CA SER A 268 -6.99 18.52 -19.75
C SER A 268 -5.61 18.74 -20.36
N VAL A 269 -4.93 17.68 -20.85
CA VAL A 269 -3.56 17.74 -21.35
C VAL A 269 -3.54 17.64 -22.88
N ASN A 270 -2.83 18.56 -23.53
CA ASN A 270 -2.57 18.49 -24.97
C ASN A 270 -1.33 17.64 -25.25
N TYR A 271 -1.52 16.36 -25.59
CA TYR A 271 -0.42 15.43 -25.85
C TYR A 271 0.34 15.66 -27.17
N GLU A 272 -0.16 16.52 -28.05
CA GLU A 272 0.52 16.92 -29.30
C GLU A 272 1.51 18.08 -29.10
N GLU A 273 1.52 18.70 -27.91
CA GLU A 273 2.45 19.78 -27.58
C GLU A 273 3.84 19.24 -27.24
N GLU A 274 4.89 19.85 -27.82
CA GLU A 274 6.26 19.52 -27.43
C GLU A 274 6.51 19.93 -25.97
N THR A 275 7.11 19.02 -25.20
CA THR A 275 7.43 19.26 -23.80
C THR A 275 8.91 19.00 -23.54
N ASN A 276 9.49 19.77 -22.62
CA ASN A 276 10.85 19.52 -22.15
C ASN A 276 10.79 18.50 -21.01
N PRO A 277 11.46 17.34 -21.12
CA PRO A 277 11.50 16.36 -20.04
C PRO A 277 12.31 16.83 -18.82
N LEU A 278 13.16 17.85 -18.97
CA LEU A 278 13.90 18.45 -17.86
C LEU A 278 13.01 19.46 -17.13
N VAL A 279 12.49 19.04 -15.98
CA VAL A 279 11.74 19.88 -15.05
C VAL A 279 12.61 20.17 -13.83
N GLU A 280 12.91 21.45 -13.59
CA GLU A 280 13.70 21.89 -12.43
C GLU A 280 12.78 22.14 -11.22
N PHE A 281 13.19 21.64 -10.06
CA PHE A 281 12.53 21.90 -8.78
C PHE A 281 13.55 21.78 -7.64
N ASP A 282 13.23 22.37 -6.49
CA ASP A 282 14.11 22.37 -5.32
C ASP A 282 14.20 20.97 -4.71
N LEU A 283 15.41 20.40 -4.70
CA LEU A 283 15.66 19.01 -4.35
C LEU A 283 16.93 18.89 -3.51
N GLU A 284 16.79 18.22 -2.38
CA GLU A 284 17.92 17.73 -1.61
C GLU A 284 18.40 16.40 -2.21
N THR A 285 19.63 16.37 -2.70
CA THR A 285 20.25 15.14 -3.22
C THR A 285 21.07 14.49 -2.12
N LEU A 286 20.75 13.23 -1.82
CA LEU A 286 21.49 12.37 -0.89
C LEU A 286 22.62 11.65 -1.65
#